data_AF-A0A160MEU1-F1
#
_entry.id   AF-A0A160MEU1-F1
#
_cell.length_a   1.000
_cell.length_b   1.000
_cell.length_c   1.000
_cell.angle_alpha   90.00
_cell.angle_beta   90.00
_cell.angle_gamma   90.00
#
_symmetry.space_group_name_H-M   'P 1'
#
loop_
_entity.id
_entity.type
_entity.pdbx_description
1 polymer ?
#
loop_
_entity_poly.entity_id
_entity_poly.type
_entity_poly.pdbx_seq_one_letter_code
_entity_poly.pdbx_strand_id
1 'polypeptide(L)'
;MIIAVLWLSFAVSLICLIAGIMNQSWKLALSSFFLLLPLGYYLTGAENALRILSALPAVPLILAVIFYFQSGISSPKQKGK
;
A
#
# COMPACT_ATOMS: atom_id res chain seq x y z
N MET A 1 10.66 8.39 -20.28
CA MET A 1 10.67 9.22 -19.05
C MET A 1 9.61 8.75 -18.04
N ILE A 2 8.34 8.63 -18.43
CA ILE A 2 7.22 8.19 -17.55
C ILE A 2 7.44 6.82 -16.89
N ILE A 3 8.00 5.85 -17.62
CA ILE A 3 8.30 4.50 -17.08
C ILE A 3 9.26 4.57 -15.89
N ALA A 4 10.30 5.41 -15.93
CA ALA A 4 11.23 5.54 -14.81
C ALA A 4 10.55 6.10 -13.55
N VAL A 5 9.62 7.05 -13.72
CA VAL A 5 8.83 7.61 -12.61
C VAL A 5 7.86 6.58 -12.01
N LEU A 6 7.28 5.72 -12.85
CA LEU A 6 6.44 4.59 -12.43
C LEU A 6 7.22 3.57 -11.61
N TRP A 7 8.42 3.17 -12.08
CA TRP A 7 9.30 2.26 -11.35
C TRP A 7 9.85 2.87 -10.05
N LEU A 8 10.12 4.18 -10.04
CA LEU A 8 10.51 4.87 -8.81
C LEU A 8 9.35 4.93 -7.81
N SER A 9 8.14 5.26 -8.27
CA SER A 9 6.93 5.23 -7.42
C SER A 9 6.64 3.83 -6.87
N PHE A 10 6.91 2.80 -7.67
CA PHE A 10 6.85 1.41 -7.24
C PHE A 10 7.82 1.13 -6.09
N ALA A 11 9.09 1.49 -6.25
CA ALA A 11 10.10 1.30 -5.21
C ALA A 11 9.77 2.07 -3.92
N VAL A 12 9.36 3.33 -4.03
CA VAL A 12 8.94 4.15 -2.88
C VAL A 12 7.70 3.55 -2.21
N SER A 13 6.76 3.02 -2.99
CA SER A 13 5.59 2.35 -2.43
C SER A 13 5.94 1.11 -1.62
N LEU A 14 6.88 0.28 -2.08
CA LEU A 14 7.38 -0.87 -1.31
C LEU A 14 8.01 -0.43 0.01
N ILE A 15 8.82 0.64 -0.01
CA ILE A 15 9.41 1.20 1.21
C ILE A 15 8.32 1.68 2.17
N CYS A 16 7.31 2.41 1.68
CA CYS A 16 6.16 2.83 2.49
C CYS A 16 5.34 1.66 3.03
N LEU A 17 5.18 0.58 2.25
CA LEU A 17 4.47 -0.62 2.68
C LEU A 17 5.21 -1.31 3.82
N ILE A 18 6.53 -1.52 3.66
CA ILE A 18 7.39 -2.10 4.69
C ILE A 18 7.38 -1.22 5.95
N ALA A 19 7.54 0.10 5.78
CA ALA A 19 7.46 1.05 6.89
C ALA A 19 6.07 1.05 7.57
N GLY A 20 5.00 0.89 6.79
CA GLY A 20 3.63 0.76 7.29
C GLY A 20 3.41 -0.52 8.09
N ILE A 21 4.03 -1.63 7.67
CA ILE A 21 4.04 -2.90 8.41
C ILE A 21 4.82 -2.76 9.72
N MET A 22 6.05 -2.22 9.65
CA MET A 22 6.90 -2.05 10.83
C MET A 22 6.26 -1.14 11.89
N ASN A 23 5.56 -0.08 11.46
CA ASN A 23 4.92 0.87 12.35
C ASN A 23 3.43 0.56 12.61
N GLN A 24 2.91 -0.60 12.17
CA GLN A 24 1.48 -0.97 12.20
C GLN A 24 0.54 0.19 11.84
N SER A 25 0.94 1.00 10.87
CA SER A 25 0.32 2.29 10.61
C SER A 25 -0.52 2.22 9.35
N TRP A 26 -1.84 2.24 9.54
CA TRP A 26 -2.81 2.22 8.45
C TRP A 26 -2.61 3.36 7.45
N LYS A 27 -2.17 4.55 7.92
CA LYS A 27 -1.90 5.72 7.06
C LYS A 27 -0.77 5.46 6.05
N LEU A 28 0.32 4.80 6.49
CA LEU A 28 1.47 4.48 5.65
C LEU A 28 1.13 3.39 4.61
N ALA A 29 0.35 2.39 5.02
CA ALA A 29 -0.18 1.37 4.10
C ALA A 29 -1.14 1.99 3.06
N LEU A 30 -1.98 2.94 3.47
CA LEU A 30 -2.88 3.66 2.57
C LEU A 30 -2.11 4.55 1.59
N SER A 31 -1.06 5.25 2.03
CA SER A 31 -0.20 6.03 1.13
C SER A 31 0.45 5.13 0.07
N SER A 32 0.95 3.95 0.47
CA SER A 32 1.51 2.97 -0.47
C SER A 32 0.49 2.55 -1.55
N PHE A 33 -0.79 2.40 -1.20
CA PHE A 33 -1.86 2.15 -2.18
C PHE A 33 -1.95 3.25 -3.24
N PHE A 34 -1.99 4.52 -2.84
CA PHE A 34 -2.06 5.64 -3.78
C PHE A 34 -0.84 5.73 -4.69
N LEU A 35 0.35 5.40 -4.18
CA LEU A 35 1.57 5.33 -4.99
C LEU A 35 1.56 4.16 -5.99
N LEU A 36 0.90 3.05 -5.67
CA LEU A 36 0.76 1.89 -6.55
C LEU A 36 -0.39 2.00 -7.55
N LEU A 37 -1.36 2.88 -7.30
CA LEU A 37 -2.53 3.07 -8.15
C LEU A 37 -2.20 3.41 -9.62
N PRO A 38 -1.34 4.40 -9.92
CA PRO A 38 -0.97 4.71 -11.31
C PRO A 38 -0.20 3.57 -11.97
N LEU A 39 0.58 2.79 -11.21
CA LEU A 39 1.27 1.60 -11.70
C LEU A 39 0.29 0.48 -12.05
N GLY A 40 -0.69 0.22 -11.18
CA GLY A 40 -1.74 -0.77 -11.44
C GLY A 40 -2.58 -0.41 -12.66
N TYR A 41 -2.93 0.86 -12.83
CA TYR A 41 -3.64 1.33 -14.01
C TYR A 41 -2.81 1.13 -15.29
N TYR A 42 -1.53 1.49 -15.26
CA TYR A 42 -0.61 1.28 -16.38
C TYR A 42 -0.49 -0.20 -16.77
N LEU A 43 -0.39 -1.10 -15.77
CA LEU A 43 -0.26 -2.55 -15.99
C LEU A 43 -1.58 -3.22 -16.39
N THR A 44 -2.73 -2.60 -16.17
CA THR A 44 -4.03 -3.16 -16.58
C THR A 44 -4.17 -3.26 -18.10
N GLY A 45 -3.49 -2.38 -18.84
CA GLY A 45 -3.40 -2.45 -20.30
C GLY A 45 -2.43 -3.51 -20.82
N ALA A 46 -1.73 -4.24 -19.95
CA ALA A 46 -0.81 -5.30 -20.37
C ALA A 46 -1.58 -6.56 -20.80
N GLU A 47 -1.17 -7.14 -21.92
CA GLU A 47 -1.78 -8.35 -22.51
C GLU A 47 -1.11 -9.64 -22.04
N ASN A 48 -0.18 -9.54 -21.10
CA ASN A 48 0.68 -10.63 -20.64
C ASN A 48 0.59 -10.80 -19.11
N ALA A 49 1.48 -11.64 -18.56
CA ALA A 49 1.54 -11.91 -17.11
C ALA A 49 1.72 -10.64 -16.24
N LEU A 50 2.16 -9.51 -16.81
CA LEU A 50 2.26 -8.23 -16.10
C LEU A 50 0.87 -7.67 -15.70
N ARG A 51 -0.21 -8.14 -16.34
CA ARG A 51 -1.58 -7.85 -15.93
C ARG A 51 -1.87 -8.34 -14.51
N ILE A 52 -1.21 -9.41 -14.04
CA ILE A 52 -1.37 -9.90 -12.67
C ILE A 52 -0.79 -8.89 -11.66
N LEU A 53 0.30 -8.20 -12.04
CA LEU A 53 0.87 -7.13 -11.22
C LEU A 53 -0.06 -5.92 -11.12
N SER A 54 -1.09 -5.79 -11.97
CA SER A 54 -2.08 -4.71 -11.81
C SER A 54 -2.91 -4.83 -10.54
N ALA A 55 -2.98 -6.03 -9.96
CA ALA A 55 -3.61 -6.30 -8.67
C ALA A 55 -2.70 -6.01 -7.46
N LEU A 56 -1.42 -5.66 -7.65
CA LEU A 56 -0.50 -5.27 -6.57
C LEU A 56 -1.07 -4.22 -5.60
N PRO A 57 -1.73 -3.14 -6.04
CA PRO A 57 -2.35 -2.17 -5.13
C PRO A 57 -3.40 -2.80 -4.19
N ALA A 58 -3.99 -3.96 -4.51
CA ALA A 58 -4.90 -4.62 -3.59
C ALA A 58 -4.20 -5.06 -2.28
N VAL A 59 -2.91 -5.40 -2.33
CA VAL A 59 -2.13 -5.85 -1.16
C VAL A 59 -2.02 -4.75 -0.08
N PRO A 60 -1.50 -3.54 -0.38
CA PRO A 60 -1.51 -2.43 0.58
C PRO A 60 -2.91 -2.08 1.08
N LEU A 61 -3.93 -2.22 0.24
CA LEU A 61 -5.31 -1.90 0.61
C LEU A 61 -5.85 -2.87 1.65
N ILE A 62 -5.68 -4.18 1.46
CA ILE A 62 -6.06 -5.20 2.44
C ILE A 62 -5.27 -4.97 3.75
N LEU A 63 -3.98 -4.69 3.64
CA LEU A 63 -3.12 -4.45 4.80
C LEU A 63 -3.50 -3.19 5.57
N ALA A 64 -3.88 -2.12 4.86
CA ALA A 64 -4.41 -0.90 5.47
C ALA A 64 -5.72 -1.17 6.22
N VAL A 65 -6.61 -2.01 5.67
CA VAL A 65 -7.84 -2.43 6.37
C VAL A 65 -7.50 -3.24 7.63
N ILE A 66 -6.58 -4.20 7.54
CA ILE A 66 -6.12 -4.99 8.70
C ILE A 66 -5.54 -4.07 9.77
N PHE A 67 -4.66 -3.13 9.41
CA PHE A 67 -4.09 -2.17 10.36
C PHE A 67 -5.11 -1.17 10.89
N TYR A 68 -6.13 -0.81 10.12
CA TYR A 68 -7.21 0.04 10.60
C TYR A 68 -8.02 -0.67 11.69
N PHE A 69 -8.40 -1.93 11.45
CA PHE A 69 -9.08 -2.75 12.45
C PHE A 69 -8.19 -3.02 13.65
N GLN A 70 -6.89 -3.31 13.46
CA GLN A 70 -5.95 -3.44 14.57
C GLN A 70 -5.77 -2.13 15.32
N SER A 71 -5.69 -0.98 14.67
CA SER A 71 -5.58 0.32 15.37
C SER A 71 -6.84 0.64 16.18
N GLY A 72 -8.02 0.23 15.69
CA GLY A 72 -9.28 0.31 16.44
C GLY A 72 -9.34 -0.66 17.62
N ILE A 73 -8.83 -1.89 17.45
CA ILE A 73 -8.82 -2.93 18.49
C ILE A 73 -7.71 -2.73 19.54
N SER A 74 -6.58 -2.13 19.15
CA SER A 74 -5.44 -1.75 19.99
C SER A 74 -5.66 -0.43 20.73
N SER A 75 -6.87 0.12 20.64
CA SER A 75 -7.36 1.16 21.54
C SER A 75 -8.22 0.62 22.71
N PRO A 76 -7.84 -0.42 23.49
CA PRO A 76 -8.34 -0.54 24.84
C PRO A 76 -7.35 0.15 25.79
N LYS A 77 -7.74 1.33 26.28
CA LYS A 77 -7.20 1.99 27.48
C LYS A 77 -5.71 2.39 27.47
N GLN A 78 -5.47 3.67 27.16
CA GLN A 78 -4.85 4.54 28.17
C GLN A 78 -5.83 5.64 28.55
N LYS A 79 -6.86 5.24 29.30
CA LYS A 79 -7.65 6.14 30.15
C LYS A 79 -7.41 5.68 31.58
N GLY A 80 -6.72 6.52 32.36
CA GLY A 80 -6.42 6.34 33.78
C GLY A 80 -4.93 6.09 34.02
N LYS A 81 -4.20 6.91 34.78
CA LYS A 81 -4.53 8.01 35.70
C LYS A 81 -3.43 9.06 35.60
#